data_AF-A0A9W7WFJ0-F1
#
_entry.id   AF-A0A9W7WFJ0-F1
#
_cell.length_a   1.000
_cell.length_b   1.000
_cell.length_c   1.000
_cell.angle_alpha   90.00
_cell.angle_beta   90.00
_cell.angle_gamma   90.00
#
_symmetry.space_group_name_H-M   'P 1'
#
loop_
_entity.id
_entity.type
_entity.pdbx_description
1 polymer ?
#
loop_
_entity_poly.entity_id
_entity_poly.type
_entity_poly.pdbx_seq_one_letter_code
_entity_poly.pdbx_strand_id
1 'polypeptide(L)'
;MRELPRVRYADCNSSEASEETVIAVNIGGVKHVLYGDMLNRYSETRLGQLADRATDCAQDLSALCDDYDSSKREFYFDRDPEAFRCIMELYYCGEIHMKRGICPMCFMREMDFWGIDAEYLDECCTSSLHEVETELAEIAEKVKTILDDLEGDATANRVQRCQVFLWKLMEKPESSLAARVIAIVSFVFVLLSSVVMCVGTIPELQVQNADGHLVEHPTLECIETACIIWFTVEYVLRFISSSNKVHFMFSFMNIVDFLAIMPFYVVLILTHLGTAMMELANVQQAVQALRIMRIARIFKLARHSSGIQTLTYALKSSLKELGLLLMYMGVGIFLFSALGYTMEQSHPETMFTSIPQSFWWAIITMTTVGYGDIYPKTTLGRCNAAVSFLCGVIAIALPIHPIINNFVIFYSKQRVLETAAKHEIELMALRAKEEVQGSPDDGKMAAQRTRASGGNSSGWDSAAVNASHSDTYIPLLGDTAKGSKRQPVHKCKDS
;
A
#
# COMPACT_ATOMS: atom_id res chain seq x y z
N MET A 1 -15.79 -20.34 -29.17
CA MET A 1 -17.10 -19.77 -29.55
C MET A 1 -17.99 -19.85 -28.32
N ARG A 2 -17.99 -18.79 -27.51
CA ARG A 2 -18.95 -18.63 -26.41
C ARG A 2 -20.09 -17.81 -26.98
N GLU A 3 -21.31 -18.31 -26.85
CA GLU A 3 -22.54 -17.66 -27.30
C GLU A 3 -22.67 -16.30 -26.60
N LEU A 4 -22.85 -15.25 -27.40
CA LEU A 4 -23.22 -13.93 -26.89
C LEU A 4 -24.58 -14.02 -26.18
N PRO A 5 -24.79 -13.35 -25.03
CA PRO A 5 -26.10 -13.30 -24.41
C PRO A 5 -27.08 -12.66 -25.40
N ARG A 6 -28.21 -13.32 -25.62
CA ARG A 6 -29.34 -12.79 -26.38
C ARG A 6 -29.68 -11.41 -25.84
N VAL A 7 -29.53 -10.40 -26.67
CA VAL A 7 -30.23 -9.12 -26.55
C VAL A 7 -31.69 -9.45 -26.23
N ARG A 8 -32.18 -9.04 -25.06
CA ARG A 8 -33.60 -9.13 -24.72
C ARG A 8 -34.34 -8.19 -25.69
N TYR A 9 -34.81 -8.73 -26.80
CA TYR A 9 -35.95 -8.16 -27.50
C TYR A 9 -37.13 -8.31 -26.53
N ALA A 10 -37.43 -7.24 -25.78
CA ALA A 10 -38.72 -7.09 -25.17
C ALA A 10 -39.72 -6.83 -26.30
N ASP A 11 -40.71 -7.72 -26.42
CA ASP A 11 -41.79 -7.64 -27.40
C ASP A 11 -42.54 -6.30 -27.25
N CYS A 12 -42.39 -5.40 -28.21
CA CYS A 12 -43.23 -4.22 -28.34
C CYS A 12 -44.57 -4.63 -28.95
N ASN A 13 -45.61 -4.66 -28.13
CA ASN A 13 -46.99 -4.66 -28.61
C ASN A 13 -47.79 -3.63 -27.80
N SER A 14 -47.63 -2.33 -28.12
CA SER A 14 -48.64 -1.30 -27.83
C SER A 14 -48.37 0.04 -28.54
N SER A 15 -49.35 0.43 -29.35
CA SER A 15 -49.65 1.75 -29.94
C SER A 15 -48.65 2.42 -30.91
N GLU A 16 -49.09 2.52 -32.16
CA GLU A 16 -48.53 3.27 -33.31
C GLU A 16 -48.51 4.82 -33.12
N ALA A 17 -48.41 5.32 -31.89
CA ALA A 17 -48.47 6.77 -31.58
C ALA A 17 -47.17 7.33 -30.97
N SER A 18 -46.12 6.52 -30.76
CA SER A 18 -44.87 6.96 -30.12
C SER A 18 -43.74 7.34 -31.09
N GLU A 19 -43.92 7.18 -32.40
CA GLU A 19 -42.81 7.09 -33.38
C GLU A 19 -41.97 8.36 -33.66
N GLU A 20 -42.21 9.56 -33.11
CA GLU A 20 -41.39 10.75 -33.52
C GLU A 20 -41.09 11.78 -32.42
N THR A 21 -40.92 11.40 -31.15
CA THR A 21 -40.45 12.37 -30.13
C THR A 21 -38.92 12.54 -30.23
N VAL A 22 -38.46 13.52 -31.01
CA VAL A 22 -37.03 13.86 -31.13
C VAL A 22 -36.66 14.98 -30.17
N ILE A 23 -35.62 14.78 -29.39
CA ILE A 23 -35.16 15.72 -28.36
C ILE A 23 -33.73 16.15 -28.68
N ALA A 24 -33.50 17.47 -28.71
CA ALA A 24 -32.17 18.04 -28.81
C ALA A 24 -31.65 18.41 -27.42
N VAL A 25 -30.48 17.88 -27.06
CA VAL A 25 -29.82 18.14 -25.78
C VAL A 25 -28.44 18.73 -26.04
N ASN A 26 -28.10 19.81 -25.36
CA ASN A 26 -26.82 20.48 -25.42
C ASN A 26 -26.11 20.35 -24.08
N ILE A 27 -25.04 19.55 -24.06
CA ILE A 27 -24.23 19.29 -22.87
C ILE A 27 -22.94 20.08 -23.00
N GLY A 28 -22.71 21.08 -22.15
CA GLY A 28 -21.47 21.86 -22.11
C GLY A 28 -21.09 22.51 -23.46
N GLY A 29 -22.07 22.78 -24.33
CA GLY A 29 -21.88 23.32 -25.68
C GLY A 29 -21.88 22.27 -26.80
N VAL A 30 -21.95 20.98 -26.50
CA VAL A 30 -22.00 19.88 -27.47
C VAL A 30 -23.44 19.41 -27.66
N LYS A 31 -23.92 19.49 -28.91
CA LYS A 31 -25.30 19.12 -29.27
C LYS A 31 -25.42 17.62 -29.59
N HIS A 32 -26.42 17.00 -28.97
CA HIS A 32 -26.85 15.62 -29.17
C HIS A 32 -28.33 15.60 -29.57
N VAL A 33 -28.69 14.70 -30.49
CA VAL A 33 -30.08 14.49 -30.92
C VAL A 33 -30.47 13.08 -30.54
N LEU A 34 -31.50 12.96 -29.71
CA LEU A 34 -31.94 11.71 -29.09
C LEU A 34 -33.38 11.38 -29.49
N TYR A 35 -33.69 10.10 -29.57
CA TYR A 35 -35.01 9.59 -29.97
C TYR A 35 -35.78 9.10 -28.75
N GLY A 36 -37.05 9.47 -28.63
CA GLY A 36 -37.91 9.14 -27.49
C GLY A 36 -37.99 7.63 -27.23
N ASP A 37 -38.13 6.80 -28.27
CA ASP A 37 -38.20 5.33 -28.15
C ASP A 37 -37.02 4.72 -27.38
N MET A 38 -35.85 5.35 -27.54
CA MET A 38 -34.62 4.93 -26.90
C MET A 38 -34.59 5.36 -25.42
N LEU A 39 -35.04 6.57 -25.12
CA LEU A 39 -35.07 7.15 -23.78
C LEU A 39 -36.15 6.50 -22.91
N ASN A 40 -37.30 6.17 -23.50
CA ASN A 40 -38.43 5.53 -22.84
C ASN A 40 -38.12 4.12 -22.34
N ARG A 41 -37.04 3.48 -22.84
CA ARG A 41 -36.53 2.21 -22.30
C ARG A 41 -36.09 2.36 -20.83
N TYR A 42 -35.67 3.56 -20.44
CA TYR A 42 -35.21 3.90 -19.09
C TYR A 42 -35.94 5.17 -18.61
N SER A 43 -37.27 5.12 -18.53
CA SER A 43 -38.13 6.26 -18.16
C SER A 43 -37.81 6.90 -16.80
N GLU A 44 -37.24 6.12 -15.87
CA GLU A 44 -36.84 6.59 -14.53
C GLU A 44 -35.66 7.56 -14.55
N THR A 45 -34.83 7.51 -15.59
CA THR A 45 -33.65 8.37 -15.75
C THR A 45 -34.06 9.81 -16.06
N ARG A 46 -33.17 10.78 -15.81
CA ARG A 46 -33.44 12.20 -16.10
C ARG A 46 -33.77 12.44 -17.58
N LEU A 47 -33.11 11.75 -18.51
CA LEU A 47 -33.42 11.87 -19.94
C LEU A 47 -34.73 11.18 -20.31
N GLY A 48 -35.08 10.05 -19.67
CA GLY A 48 -36.38 9.41 -19.81
C GLY A 48 -37.52 10.32 -19.36
N GLN A 49 -37.39 10.91 -18.18
CA GLN A 49 -38.35 11.90 -17.66
C GLN A 49 -38.46 13.14 -18.55
N LEU A 50 -37.33 13.58 -19.13
CA LEU A 50 -37.32 14.68 -20.09
C LEU A 50 -38.09 14.32 -21.37
N ALA A 51 -38.02 13.07 -21.83
CA ALA A 51 -38.74 12.61 -23.00
C ALA A 51 -40.24 12.53 -22.79
N ASP A 52 -40.68 12.01 -21.65
CA ASP A 52 -42.10 11.95 -21.30
C ASP A 52 -42.70 13.37 -21.15
N ARG A 53 -41.95 14.29 -20.54
CA ARG A 53 -42.42 15.65 -20.26
C ARG A 53 -42.21 16.65 -21.38
N ALA A 54 -41.38 16.37 -22.38
CA ALA A 54 -41.21 17.25 -23.54
C ALA A 54 -42.52 17.44 -24.33
N THR A 55 -43.47 16.52 -24.17
CA THR A 55 -44.83 16.56 -24.75
C THR A 55 -45.85 17.38 -23.93
N ASP A 56 -45.61 17.55 -22.62
CA ASP A 56 -46.51 18.24 -21.69
C ASP A 56 -45.99 19.65 -21.36
N CYS A 57 -46.92 20.56 -21.07
CA CYS A 57 -46.71 22.01 -21.06
C CYS A 57 -45.49 22.51 -20.24
N ALA A 58 -44.84 23.56 -20.76
CA ALA A 58 -43.51 24.08 -20.41
C ALA A 58 -43.28 24.64 -18.98
N GLN A 59 -44.14 24.37 -18.00
CA GLN A 59 -44.08 25.01 -16.67
C GLN A 59 -43.17 24.31 -15.65
N ASP A 60 -42.75 23.05 -15.86
CA ASP A 60 -41.92 22.28 -14.91
C ASP A 60 -40.54 21.83 -15.45
N LEU A 61 -40.10 22.37 -16.60
CA LEU A 61 -38.86 21.96 -17.27
C LEU A 61 -37.57 22.42 -16.56
N SER A 62 -37.63 23.52 -15.80
CA SER A 62 -36.48 24.06 -15.05
C SER A 62 -35.99 23.15 -13.92
N ALA A 63 -36.78 22.15 -13.51
CA ALA A 63 -36.35 21.14 -12.55
C ALA A 63 -35.45 20.06 -13.20
N LEU A 64 -35.55 19.89 -14.51
CA LEU A 64 -34.90 18.79 -15.24
C LEU A 64 -33.67 19.26 -16.03
N CYS A 65 -33.66 20.49 -16.55
CA CYS A 65 -32.53 21.09 -17.30
C CYS A 65 -32.13 22.46 -16.74
N ASP A 66 -30.90 22.89 -17.02
CA ASP A 66 -30.38 24.19 -16.56
C ASP A 66 -30.97 25.36 -17.37
N ASP A 67 -31.18 25.16 -18.67
CA ASP A 67 -31.84 26.13 -19.55
C ASP A 67 -32.57 25.43 -20.72
N TYR A 68 -33.57 26.11 -21.31
CA TYR A 68 -34.34 25.60 -22.45
C TYR A 68 -34.54 26.66 -23.54
N ASP A 69 -33.95 26.43 -24.71
CA ASP A 69 -34.15 27.28 -25.89
C ASP A 69 -35.41 26.83 -26.64
N SER A 70 -36.53 27.50 -26.35
CA SER A 70 -37.82 27.26 -27.02
C SER A 70 -37.78 27.46 -28.54
N SER A 71 -36.87 28.30 -29.06
CA SER A 71 -36.76 28.57 -30.50
C SER A 71 -36.10 27.42 -31.26
N LYS A 72 -35.14 26.75 -30.62
CA LYS A 72 -34.41 25.60 -31.17
C LYS A 72 -34.93 24.25 -30.66
N ARG A 73 -35.88 24.26 -29.70
CA ARG A 73 -36.36 23.10 -28.94
C ARG A 73 -35.19 22.29 -28.38
N GLU A 74 -34.26 22.99 -27.72
CA GLU A 74 -32.99 22.45 -27.23
C GLU A 74 -32.87 22.63 -25.71
N PHE A 75 -32.56 21.54 -25.01
CA PHE A 75 -32.34 21.51 -23.57
C PHE A 75 -30.86 21.65 -23.26
N TYR A 76 -30.47 22.59 -22.42
CA TYR A 76 -29.08 22.85 -22.06
C TYR A 76 -28.74 22.32 -20.67
N PHE A 77 -27.53 21.78 -20.55
CA PHE A 77 -26.93 21.28 -19.32
C PHE A 77 -25.48 21.76 -19.22
N ASP A 78 -25.12 22.42 -18.13
CA ASP A 78 -23.75 22.86 -17.84
C ASP A 78 -22.94 21.72 -17.20
N ARG A 79 -22.67 20.69 -18.01
CA ARG A 79 -22.03 19.43 -17.58
C ARG A 79 -20.93 19.01 -18.56
N ASP A 80 -20.09 18.06 -18.13
CA ASP A 80 -18.99 17.55 -18.94
C ASP A 80 -19.49 16.74 -20.15
N PRO A 81 -19.24 17.19 -21.39
CA PRO A 81 -19.69 16.48 -22.58
C PRO A 81 -19.04 15.11 -22.74
N GLU A 82 -17.82 14.92 -22.23
CA GLU A 82 -17.10 13.66 -22.39
C GLU A 82 -17.66 12.57 -21.48
N ALA A 83 -17.98 12.89 -20.22
CA ALA A 83 -18.70 11.98 -19.33
C ALA A 83 -20.09 11.61 -19.88
N PHE A 84 -20.81 12.58 -20.45
CA PHE A 84 -22.14 12.33 -21.03
C PHE A 84 -22.11 11.30 -22.17
N ARG A 85 -21.00 11.21 -22.94
CA ARG A 85 -20.87 10.19 -23.97
C ARG A 85 -20.93 8.77 -23.42
N CYS A 86 -20.39 8.54 -22.22
CA CYS A 86 -20.49 7.24 -21.54
C CYS A 86 -21.91 7.00 -21.04
N ILE A 87 -22.59 8.03 -20.51
CA ILE A 87 -24.00 7.95 -20.09
C ILE A 87 -24.91 7.53 -21.25
N MET A 88 -24.64 8.05 -22.45
CA MET A 88 -25.35 7.68 -23.66
C MET A 88 -25.23 6.19 -24.02
N GLU A 89 -24.15 5.51 -23.66
CA GLU A 89 -23.96 4.08 -23.95
C GLU A 89 -25.03 3.21 -23.28
N LEU A 90 -25.59 3.62 -22.14
CA LEU A 90 -26.71 2.93 -21.50
C LEU A 90 -27.88 2.75 -22.46
N TYR A 91 -28.26 3.81 -23.18
CA TYR A 91 -29.44 3.78 -24.03
C TYR A 91 -29.20 2.98 -25.32
N TYR A 92 -27.95 2.92 -25.80
CA TYR A 92 -27.58 2.17 -27.01
C TYR A 92 -27.29 0.69 -26.73
N CYS A 93 -26.52 0.41 -25.68
CA CYS A 93 -25.92 -0.88 -25.38
C CYS A 93 -26.55 -1.58 -24.16
N GLY A 94 -27.19 -0.83 -23.27
CA GLY A 94 -27.78 -1.34 -22.03
C GLY A 94 -26.83 -1.39 -20.84
N GLU A 95 -25.56 -1.05 -21.05
CA GLU A 95 -24.47 -1.08 -20.08
C GLU A 95 -23.59 0.16 -20.28
N ILE A 96 -22.93 0.62 -19.22
CA ILE A 96 -22.05 1.80 -19.23
C ILE A 96 -20.60 1.38 -19.01
N HIS A 97 -19.70 1.89 -19.84
CA HIS A 97 -18.27 1.86 -19.59
C HIS A 97 -17.71 3.25 -19.33
N MET A 98 -16.98 3.39 -18.24
CA MET A 98 -16.26 4.61 -17.93
C MET A 98 -15.02 4.77 -18.83
N LYS A 99 -14.90 5.93 -19.47
CA LYS A 99 -13.74 6.23 -20.30
C LYS A 99 -12.48 6.43 -19.45
N ARG A 100 -11.35 5.92 -19.95
CA ARG A 100 -10.02 6.15 -19.33
C ARG A 100 -9.72 7.65 -19.26
N GLY A 101 -9.31 8.11 -18.08
CA GLY A 101 -8.93 9.51 -17.81
C GLY A 101 -10.01 10.32 -17.09
N ILE A 102 -11.24 9.81 -16.98
CA ILE A 102 -12.28 10.41 -16.12
C ILE A 102 -12.10 9.84 -14.71
N CYS A 103 -12.11 10.71 -13.69
CA CYS A 103 -12.07 10.28 -12.29
C CYS A 103 -13.35 9.48 -11.95
N PRO A 104 -13.25 8.27 -11.37
CA PRO A 104 -14.42 7.44 -11.07
C PRO A 104 -15.44 8.14 -10.17
N MET A 105 -14.98 8.87 -9.15
CA MET A 105 -15.87 9.62 -8.26
C MET A 105 -16.55 10.81 -8.94
N CYS A 106 -15.93 11.40 -9.96
CA CYS A 106 -16.59 12.43 -10.78
C CYS A 106 -17.65 11.79 -11.67
N PHE A 107 -17.33 10.64 -12.27
CA PHE A 107 -18.26 9.93 -13.14
C PHE A 107 -19.49 9.42 -12.39
N MET A 108 -19.33 8.93 -11.15
CA MET A 108 -20.46 8.55 -10.30
C MET A 108 -21.41 9.73 -10.04
N ARG A 109 -20.88 10.94 -9.81
CA ARG A 109 -21.71 12.16 -9.68
C ARG A 109 -22.44 12.54 -10.96
N GLU A 110 -21.90 12.18 -12.12
CA GLU A 110 -22.63 12.29 -13.39
C GLU A 110 -23.75 11.26 -13.45
N MET A 111 -23.48 9.98 -13.17
CA MET A 111 -24.51 8.93 -13.14
C MET A 111 -25.67 9.28 -12.19
N ASP A 112 -25.36 9.73 -10.97
CA ASP A 112 -26.34 10.18 -9.99
C ASP A 112 -27.17 11.36 -10.50
N PHE A 113 -26.53 12.34 -11.15
CA PHE A 113 -27.23 13.47 -11.74
C PHE A 113 -28.21 13.05 -12.84
N TRP A 114 -27.79 12.11 -13.70
CA TRP A 114 -28.63 11.56 -14.77
C TRP A 114 -29.67 10.55 -14.26
N GLY A 115 -29.68 10.23 -12.96
CA GLY A 115 -30.62 9.30 -12.34
C GLY A 115 -30.38 7.87 -12.78
N ILE A 116 -29.11 7.47 -12.90
CA ILE A 116 -28.70 6.13 -13.35
C ILE A 116 -28.01 5.43 -12.19
N ASP A 117 -28.54 4.27 -11.80
CA ASP A 117 -27.96 3.45 -10.75
C ASP A 117 -26.61 2.83 -11.16
N ALA A 118 -25.75 2.61 -10.17
CA ALA A 118 -24.45 1.97 -10.35
C ALA A 118 -24.54 0.53 -10.90
N GLU A 119 -25.71 -0.10 -10.83
CA GLU A 119 -25.97 -1.45 -11.35
C GLU A 119 -25.79 -1.55 -12.87
N TYR A 120 -25.91 -0.44 -13.60
CA TYR A 120 -25.70 -0.38 -15.05
C TYR A 120 -24.21 -0.28 -15.45
N LEU A 121 -23.31 -0.16 -14.47
CA LEU A 121 -21.88 -0.13 -14.73
C LEU A 121 -21.35 -1.55 -14.95
N ASP A 122 -20.65 -1.76 -16.07
CA ASP A 122 -20.07 -3.06 -16.37
C ASP A 122 -19.01 -3.48 -15.33
N GLU A 123 -18.85 -4.80 -15.13
CA GLU A 123 -17.95 -5.40 -14.14
C GLU A 123 -16.51 -4.88 -14.25
N CYS A 124 -16.02 -4.59 -15.46
CA CYS A 124 -14.67 -4.04 -15.63
C CYS A 124 -14.51 -2.65 -14.98
N CYS A 125 -15.53 -1.81 -15.06
CA CYS A 125 -15.53 -0.44 -14.52
C CYS A 125 -15.87 -0.44 -13.03
N THR A 126 -16.73 -1.36 -12.59
CA THR A 126 -17.05 -1.58 -11.18
C THR A 126 -15.80 -1.96 -10.38
N SER A 127 -14.90 -2.78 -10.92
CA SER A 127 -13.63 -3.11 -10.25
C SER A 127 -12.74 -1.89 -10.03
N SER A 128 -12.65 -1.00 -11.04
CA SER A 128 -11.86 0.23 -10.99
C SER A 128 -12.44 1.24 -10.00
N LEU A 129 -13.77 1.34 -9.95
CA LEU A 129 -14.46 2.17 -8.96
C LEU A 129 -14.18 1.67 -7.53
N HIS A 130 -14.31 0.37 -7.30
CA HIS A 130 -14.05 -0.22 -6.00
C HIS A 130 -12.59 -0.03 -5.55
N GLU A 131 -11.62 -0.11 -6.47
CA GLU A 131 -10.23 0.19 -6.15
C GLU A 131 -10.06 1.63 -5.65
N VAL A 132 -10.66 2.62 -6.33
CA VAL A 132 -10.61 4.02 -5.89
C VAL A 132 -11.35 4.24 -4.56
N GLU A 133 -12.49 3.59 -4.34
CA GLU A 133 -13.21 3.66 -3.06
C GLU A 133 -12.36 3.11 -1.91
N THR A 134 -11.69 1.97 -2.12
CA THR A 134 -10.77 1.41 -1.11
C THR A 134 -9.60 2.35 -0.83
N GLU A 135 -9.04 3.00 -1.84
CA GLU A 135 -7.98 4.00 -1.65
C GLU A 135 -8.46 5.21 -0.85
N LEU A 136 -9.66 5.72 -1.14
CA LEU A 136 -10.25 6.83 -0.39
C LEU A 136 -10.55 6.43 1.06
N ALA A 137 -11.05 5.21 1.28
CA ALA A 137 -11.27 4.68 2.62
C ALA A 137 -9.95 4.56 3.41
N GLU A 138 -8.87 4.11 2.76
CA GLU A 138 -7.53 4.05 3.36
C GLU A 138 -6.98 5.45 3.69
N ILE A 139 -7.22 6.45 2.83
CA ILE A 139 -6.84 7.84 3.10
C ILE A 139 -7.62 8.36 4.32
N ALA A 140 -8.94 8.19 4.33
CA ALA A 140 -9.80 8.63 5.41
C ALA A 140 -9.42 7.96 6.75
N GLU A 141 -9.11 6.66 6.74
CA GLU A 141 -8.63 5.94 7.92
C GLU A 141 -7.26 6.49 8.41
N LYS A 142 -6.33 6.74 7.49
CA LYS A 142 -5.03 7.35 7.82
C LYS A 142 -5.20 8.75 8.40
N VAL A 143 -6.04 9.60 7.80
CA VAL A 143 -6.32 10.96 8.28
C VAL A 143 -6.97 10.92 9.65
N LYS A 144 -7.99 10.08 9.84
CA LYS A 144 -8.63 9.86 11.13
C LYS A 144 -7.62 9.45 12.20
N THR A 145 -6.75 8.49 11.89
CA THR A 145 -5.71 8.04 12.83
C THR A 145 -4.75 9.19 13.19
N ILE A 146 -4.40 10.06 12.24
CA ILE A 146 -3.53 11.21 12.49
C ILE A 146 -4.25 12.29 13.30
N LEU A 147 -5.54 12.52 13.06
CA LEU A 147 -6.38 13.46 13.80
C LEU A 147 -6.61 12.99 15.24
N ASP A 148 -6.94 11.71 15.44
CA ASP A 148 -7.06 11.08 16.76
C ASP A 148 -5.74 11.20 17.54
N ASP A 149 -4.59 11.14 16.86
CA ASP A 149 -3.28 11.39 17.47
C ASP A 149 -3.04 12.87 17.84
N LEU A 150 -3.67 13.83 17.14
CA LEU A 150 -3.53 15.28 17.36
C LEU A 150 -4.49 15.78 18.44
N GLU A 151 -5.76 15.41 18.34
CA GLU A 151 -6.84 15.71 19.29
C GLU A 151 -6.71 14.80 20.52
N GLY A 152 -5.83 15.18 21.45
CA GLY A 152 -5.81 14.52 22.75
C GLY A 152 -7.15 14.72 23.46
N ASP A 153 -7.75 13.63 23.96
CA ASP A 153 -9.00 13.63 24.73
C ASP A 153 -9.00 14.77 25.78
N ALA A 154 -9.87 15.77 25.61
CA ALA A 154 -9.99 16.89 26.55
C ALA A 154 -10.45 16.43 27.94
N THR A 155 -11.04 15.23 28.03
CA THR A 155 -11.49 14.52 29.23
C THR A 155 -10.42 13.60 29.84
N ALA A 156 -9.23 13.52 29.24
CA ALA A 156 -8.18 12.58 29.65
C ALA A 156 -7.60 12.88 31.04
N ASN A 157 -7.49 11.83 31.86
CA ASN A 157 -6.82 11.88 33.17
C ASN A 157 -5.34 12.30 33.03
N ARG A 158 -4.76 12.86 34.10
CA ARG A 158 -3.35 13.31 34.12
C ARG A 158 -2.36 12.21 33.70
N VAL A 159 -2.67 10.95 34.03
CA VAL A 159 -1.90 9.75 33.62
C VAL A 159 -1.99 9.51 32.12
N GLN A 160 -3.18 9.59 31.54
CA GLN A 160 -3.42 9.41 30.10
C GLN A 160 -2.76 10.53 29.29
N ARG A 161 -2.76 11.77 29.79
CA ARG A 161 -2.02 12.88 29.17
C ARG A 161 -0.50 12.66 29.21
N CYS A 162 0.03 12.16 30.32
CA CYS A 162 1.45 11.78 30.42
C CYS A 162 1.78 10.60 29.49
N GLN A 163 0.89 9.62 29.38
CA GLN A 163 1.01 8.46 28.50
C GLN A 163 1.08 8.88 27.03
N VAL A 164 0.17 9.74 26.57
CA VAL A 164 0.17 10.26 25.19
C VAL A 164 1.42 11.10 24.93
N PHE A 165 1.84 11.93 25.90
CA PHE A 165 3.08 12.70 25.79
C PHE A 165 4.30 11.78 25.63
N LEU A 166 4.42 10.76 26.47
CA LEU A 166 5.50 9.77 26.40
C LEU A 166 5.47 8.98 25.09
N TRP A 167 4.28 8.61 24.61
CA TRP A 167 4.12 7.91 23.34
C TRP A 167 4.57 8.79 22.17
N LYS A 168 4.17 10.07 22.12
CA LYS A 168 4.63 11.04 21.11
C LYS A 168 6.14 11.22 21.17
N LEU A 169 6.71 11.31 22.37
CA LEU A 169 8.14 11.44 22.59
C LEU A 169 8.95 10.23 22.08
N MET A 170 8.43 9.02 22.23
CA MET A 170 9.14 7.76 21.94
C MET A 170 8.88 7.20 20.53
N GLU A 171 7.71 7.44 19.95
CA GLU A 171 7.26 6.84 18.68
C GLU A 171 7.29 7.83 17.50
N LYS A 172 7.13 9.14 17.76
CA LYS A 172 7.11 10.18 16.72
C LYS A 172 8.31 11.12 16.83
N PRO A 173 9.43 10.87 16.10
CA PRO A 173 10.64 11.71 16.17
C PRO A 173 10.41 13.16 15.76
N GLU A 174 9.42 13.43 14.92
CA GLU A 174 9.08 14.77 14.44
C GLU A 174 8.20 15.57 15.42
N SER A 175 7.70 14.93 16.49
CA SER A 175 6.79 15.58 17.44
C SER A 175 7.43 16.72 18.23
N SER A 176 8.72 16.59 18.56
CA SER A 176 9.45 17.57 19.36
C SER A 176 10.95 17.44 19.16
N LEU A 177 11.71 18.49 19.49
CA LEU A 177 13.17 18.45 19.47
C LEU A 177 13.72 17.38 20.43
N ALA A 178 13.09 17.19 21.59
CA ALA A 178 13.44 16.13 22.53
C ALA A 178 13.23 14.73 21.94
N ALA A 179 12.11 14.49 21.24
CA ALA A 179 11.83 13.23 20.56
C ALA A 179 12.90 12.93 19.49
N ARG A 180 13.29 13.95 18.72
CA ARG A 180 14.35 13.84 17.72
C ARG A 180 15.70 13.47 18.35
N VAL A 181 16.06 14.10 19.47
CA VAL A 181 17.29 13.77 20.20
C VAL A 181 17.26 12.33 20.72
N ILE A 182 16.16 11.89 21.34
CA ILE A 182 16.02 10.50 21.82
C ILE A 182 16.15 9.51 20.67
N ALA A 183 15.50 9.78 19.53
CA ALA A 183 15.59 8.92 18.35
C ALA A 183 17.03 8.81 17.82
N ILE A 184 17.78 9.91 17.77
CA ILE A 184 19.20 9.93 17.38
C ILE A 184 20.05 9.14 18.39
N VAL A 185 19.84 9.35 19.69
CA VAL A 185 20.57 8.64 20.74
C VAL A 185 20.30 7.14 20.63
N SER A 186 19.05 6.71 20.52
CA SER A 186 18.69 5.30 20.32
C SER A 186 19.37 4.70 19.09
N PHE A 187 19.40 5.42 17.96
CA PHE A 187 20.11 4.99 16.76
C PHE A 187 21.62 4.81 17.00
N VAL A 188 22.26 5.75 17.70
CA VAL A 188 23.68 5.67 18.07
C VAL A 188 23.95 4.47 18.98
N PHE A 189 23.09 4.19 19.96
CA PHE A 189 23.21 3.00 20.82
C PHE A 189 23.07 1.69 20.04
N VAL A 190 22.21 1.63 19.02
CA VAL A 190 22.12 0.47 18.12
C VAL A 190 23.43 0.26 17.37
N LEU A 191 23.97 1.31 16.75
CA LEU A 191 25.27 1.22 16.06
C LEU A 191 26.41 0.83 17.00
N LEU A 192 26.47 1.44 18.19
CA LEU A 192 27.46 1.12 19.21
C LEU A 192 27.36 -0.35 19.63
N SER A 193 26.15 -0.85 19.91
CA SER A 193 25.94 -2.26 20.25
C SER A 193 26.37 -3.20 19.12
N SER A 194 26.14 -2.85 17.86
CA SER A 194 26.56 -3.66 16.71
C SER A 194 28.09 -3.68 16.58
N VAL A 195 28.76 -2.54 16.75
CA VAL A 195 30.23 -2.47 16.72
C VAL A 195 30.84 -3.27 17.87
N VAL A 196 30.33 -3.12 19.10
CA VAL A 196 30.80 -3.89 20.26
C VAL A 196 30.63 -5.39 20.04
N MET A 197 29.50 -5.82 19.48
CA MET A 197 29.27 -7.22 19.12
C MET A 197 30.31 -7.71 18.11
N CYS A 198 30.57 -6.96 17.05
CA CYS A 198 31.60 -7.32 16.06
C CYS A 198 33.00 -7.40 16.69
N VAL A 199 33.39 -6.40 17.48
CA VAL A 199 34.69 -6.35 18.15
C VAL A 199 34.85 -7.51 19.14
N GLY A 200 33.79 -7.89 19.85
CA GLY A 200 33.78 -9.02 20.77
C GLY A 200 34.03 -10.37 20.11
N THR A 201 33.84 -10.49 18.78
CA THR A 201 34.14 -11.71 18.03
C THR A 201 35.61 -11.85 17.61
N ILE A 202 36.42 -10.81 17.76
CA ILE A 202 37.84 -10.79 17.36
C ILE A 202 38.67 -11.54 18.42
N PRO A 203 39.29 -12.70 18.10
CA PRO A 203 40.02 -13.50 19.08
C PRO A 203 41.19 -12.76 19.73
N GLU A 204 41.85 -11.86 18.99
CA GLU A 204 43.01 -11.09 19.47
C GLU A 204 42.65 -10.07 20.55
N LEU A 205 41.37 -9.70 20.67
CA LEU A 205 40.86 -8.75 21.67
C LEU A 205 40.18 -9.45 22.85
N GLN A 206 40.03 -10.76 22.80
CA GLN A 206 39.47 -11.56 23.89
C GLN A 206 40.52 -11.79 24.98
N VAL A 207 40.08 -11.78 26.23
CA VAL A 207 40.93 -11.99 27.40
C VAL A 207 40.76 -13.41 27.90
N GLN A 208 41.84 -14.01 28.37
CA GLN A 208 41.80 -15.36 28.93
C GLN A 208 41.27 -15.30 30.38
N ASN A 209 40.19 -16.02 30.65
CA ASN A 209 39.65 -16.17 32.00
C ASN A 209 40.53 -17.10 32.86
N ALA A 210 40.25 -17.14 34.16
CA ALA A 210 40.95 -18.00 35.13
C ALA A 210 40.98 -19.49 34.74
N ASP A 211 39.99 -19.95 33.97
CA ASP A 211 39.84 -21.32 33.48
C ASP A 211 40.53 -21.56 32.11
N GLY A 212 41.26 -20.57 31.57
CA GLY A 212 41.97 -20.69 30.29
C GLY A 212 41.12 -20.44 29.03
N HIS A 213 39.81 -20.19 29.17
CA HIS A 213 38.91 -19.90 28.06
C HIS A 213 38.99 -18.42 27.63
N LEU A 214 38.92 -18.17 26.32
CA LEU A 214 38.82 -16.81 25.76
C LEU A 214 37.42 -16.25 25.99
N VAL A 215 37.36 -15.08 26.63
CA VAL A 215 36.12 -14.37 26.98
C VAL A 215 36.22 -12.91 26.54
N GLU A 216 35.06 -12.27 26.38
CA GLU A 216 34.96 -10.88 25.96
C GLU A 216 35.68 -9.97 26.98
N HIS A 217 36.36 -8.93 26.49
CA HIS A 217 37.05 -8.00 27.37
C HIS A 217 36.05 -7.31 28.31
N PRO A 218 36.34 -7.15 29.62
CA PRO A 218 35.37 -6.65 30.60
C PRO A 218 34.81 -5.25 30.26
N THR A 219 35.60 -4.40 29.59
CA THR A 219 35.11 -3.10 29.12
C THR A 219 34.05 -3.22 28.02
N LEU A 220 34.17 -4.20 27.11
CA LEU A 220 33.16 -4.46 26.07
C LEU A 220 31.87 -4.97 26.71
N GLU A 221 31.98 -5.83 27.73
CA GLU A 221 30.83 -6.28 28.50
C GLU A 221 30.13 -5.13 29.24
N CYS A 222 30.89 -4.19 29.82
CA CYS A 222 30.32 -2.99 30.44
C CYS A 222 29.56 -2.11 29.42
N ILE A 223 30.13 -1.90 28.23
CA ILE A 223 29.47 -1.12 27.18
C ILE A 223 28.22 -1.85 26.66
N GLU A 224 28.30 -3.16 26.44
CA GLU A 224 27.15 -3.98 26.04
C GLU A 224 26.04 -3.89 27.09
N THR A 225 26.38 -4.02 28.37
CA THR A 225 25.41 -3.90 29.48
C THR A 225 24.76 -2.52 29.49
N ALA A 226 25.53 -1.45 29.28
CA ALA A 226 24.98 -0.10 29.18
C ALA A 226 24.00 0.05 27.99
N CYS A 227 24.33 -0.52 26.82
CA CYS A 227 23.44 -0.53 25.66
C CYS A 227 22.14 -1.30 25.93
N ILE A 228 22.22 -2.44 26.61
CA ILE A 228 21.05 -3.24 26.96
C ILE A 228 20.17 -2.51 27.97
N ILE A 229 20.75 -1.86 28.98
CA ILE A 229 20.00 -1.02 29.91
C ILE A 229 19.24 0.06 29.15
N TRP A 230 19.88 0.75 28.21
CA TRP A 230 19.22 1.73 27.35
C TRP A 230 18.06 1.12 26.56
N PHE A 231 18.27 -0.03 25.89
CA PHE A 231 17.20 -0.71 25.15
C PHE A 231 16.06 -1.19 26.03
N THR A 232 16.33 -1.67 27.24
CA THR A 232 15.31 -2.06 28.20
C THR A 232 14.50 -0.85 28.63
N VAL A 233 15.15 0.27 28.98
CA VAL A 233 14.45 1.51 29.31
C VAL A 233 13.57 1.95 28.15
N GLU A 234 14.08 1.89 26.92
CA GLU A 234 13.34 2.22 25.71
C GLU A 234 12.09 1.33 25.54
N TYR A 235 12.26 0.01 25.68
CA TYR A 235 11.18 -0.96 25.56
C TYR A 235 10.12 -0.79 26.66
N VAL A 236 10.54 -0.58 27.91
CA VAL A 236 9.65 -0.37 29.05
C VAL A 236 8.89 0.94 28.91
N LEU A 237 9.54 2.04 28.51
CA LEU A 237 8.87 3.32 28.28
C LEU A 237 7.81 3.19 27.19
N ARG A 238 8.10 2.49 26.08
CA ARG A 238 7.12 2.22 25.02
C ARG A 238 5.99 1.30 25.47
N PHE A 239 6.32 0.28 26.25
CA PHE A 239 5.32 -0.63 26.82
C PHE A 239 4.35 0.15 27.70
N ILE A 240 4.84 1.00 28.61
CA ILE A 240 4.01 1.82 29.50
C ILE A 240 3.21 2.86 28.71
N SER A 241 3.79 3.47 27.68
CA SER A 241 3.10 4.49 26.86
C SER A 241 2.01 3.91 25.94
N SER A 242 2.08 2.63 25.56
CA SER A 242 1.10 2.02 24.66
C SER A 242 -0.30 1.90 25.29
N SER A 243 -1.37 2.14 24.53
CA SER A 243 -2.75 1.99 25.03
C SER A 243 -3.15 0.51 25.17
N ASN A 244 -2.92 -0.30 24.13
CA ASN A 244 -3.19 -1.74 24.13
C ASN A 244 -1.90 -2.56 24.28
N LYS A 245 -1.68 -3.13 25.48
CA LYS A 245 -0.46 -3.88 25.82
C LYS A 245 -0.29 -5.17 25.03
N VAL A 246 -1.38 -5.87 24.73
CA VAL A 246 -1.35 -7.14 24.00
C VAL A 246 -0.99 -6.89 22.54
N HIS A 247 -1.68 -5.94 21.91
CA HIS A 247 -1.36 -5.51 20.55
C HIS A 247 0.08 -5.00 20.45
N PHE A 248 0.54 -4.26 21.46
CA PHE A 248 1.93 -3.82 21.53
C PHE A 248 2.92 -4.99 21.51
N MET A 249 2.72 -6.01 22.35
CA MET A 249 3.66 -7.15 22.41
C MET A 249 3.74 -7.96 21.11
N PHE A 250 2.63 -8.08 20.37
CA PHE A 250 2.56 -8.85 19.13
C PHE A 250 2.87 -8.03 17.86
N SER A 251 3.15 -6.73 17.98
CA SER A 251 3.58 -5.92 16.85
C SER A 251 5.01 -6.26 16.43
N PHE A 252 5.25 -6.42 15.13
CA PHE A 252 6.53 -6.89 14.56
C PHE A 252 7.75 -6.10 15.07
N MET A 253 7.67 -4.77 15.10
CA MET A 253 8.79 -3.93 15.56
C MET A 253 9.07 -4.09 17.07
N ASN A 254 8.03 -4.34 17.87
CA ASN A 254 8.18 -4.54 19.31
C ASN A 254 8.68 -5.95 19.65
N ILE A 255 8.39 -6.96 18.81
CA ILE A 255 8.99 -8.29 18.91
C ILE A 255 10.50 -8.18 18.68
N VAL A 256 10.94 -7.41 17.67
CA VAL A 256 12.37 -7.16 17.43
C VAL A 256 13.03 -6.46 18.62
N ASP A 257 12.39 -5.45 19.19
CA ASP A 257 12.89 -4.76 20.40
C ASP A 257 13.01 -5.71 21.61
N PHE A 258 12.06 -6.64 21.78
CA PHE A 258 12.13 -7.67 22.82
C PHE A 258 13.26 -8.67 22.56
N LEU A 259 13.37 -9.18 21.33
CA LEU A 259 14.39 -10.17 20.95
C LEU A 259 15.82 -9.60 21.06
N ALA A 260 15.97 -8.28 20.92
CA ALA A 260 17.23 -7.56 21.09
C ALA A 260 17.76 -7.60 22.54
N ILE A 261 16.87 -7.55 23.55
CA ILE A 261 17.25 -7.55 24.98
C ILE A 261 17.18 -8.95 25.63
N MET A 262 16.33 -9.84 25.09
CA MET A 262 16.04 -11.17 25.65
C MET A 262 17.29 -12.01 25.95
N PRO A 263 18.31 -12.10 25.07
CA PRO A 263 19.48 -12.95 25.32
C PRO A 263 20.22 -12.61 26.62
N PHE A 264 20.31 -11.33 26.98
CA PHE A 264 21.00 -10.90 28.20
C PHE A 264 20.28 -11.38 29.45
N TYR A 265 18.97 -11.15 29.52
CA TYR A 265 18.16 -11.54 30.67
C TYR A 265 18.07 -13.06 30.81
N VAL A 266 17.94 -13.79 29.70
CA VAL A 266 17.92 -15.26 29.77
C VAL A 266 19.27 -15.82 30.23
N VAL A 267 20.40 -15.31 29.73
CA VAL A 267 21.72 -15.73 30.23
C VAL A 267 21.87 -15.38 31.71
N LEU A 268 21.48 -14.17 32.15
CA LEU A 268 21.54 -13.74 33.55
C LEU A 268 20.68 -14.64 34.46
N ILE A 269 19.47 -14.99 34.03
CA ILE A 269 18.57 -15.90 34.76
C ILE A 269 19.18 -17.31 34.81
N LEU A 270 19.70 -17.83 33.70
CA LEU A 270 20.31 -19.16 33.64
C LEU A 270 21.59 -19.25 34.47
N THR A 271 22.41 -18.20 34.56
CA THR A 271 23.62 -18.21 35.40
C THR A 271 23.29 -18.09 36.88
N HIS A 272 22.31 -17.25 37.26
CA HIS A 272 21.93 -17.06 38.66
C HIS A 272 21.02 -18.17 39.23
N LEU A 273 20.08 -18.72 38.44
CA LEU A 273 19.21 -19.82 38.88
C LEU A 273 19.74 -21.20 38.49
N GLY A 274 20.43 -21.34 37.35
CA GLY A 274 20.92 -22.63 36.85
C GLY A 274 22.12 -23.19 37.61
N THR A 275 22.84 -22.35 38.35
CA THR A 275 23.87 -22.79 39.32
C THR A 275 23.28 -23.64 40.46
N ALA A 276 21.96 -23.66 40.64
CA ALA A 276 21.29 -24.46 41.65
C ALA A 276 20.75 -25.82 41.17
N MET A 277 20.51 -26.06 39.86
CA MET A 277 19.66 -27.19 39.42
C MET A 277 20.01 -27.95 38.11
N MET A 278 21.04 -27.61 37.32
CA MET A 278 21.30 -28.35 36.05
C MET A 278 22.78 -28.67 35.75
N GLU A 279 22.99 -29.82 35.09
CA GLU A 279 24.28 -30.22 34.51
C GLU A 279 24.81 -29.15 33.53
N LEU A 280 26.03 -28.65 33.79
CA LEU A 280 26.67 -27.52 33.10
C LEU A 280 26.77 -27.65 31.56
N ALA A 281 26.81 -28.87 31.01
CA ALA A 281 27.06 -29.11 29.59
C ALA A 281 25.94 -28.59 28.67
N ASN A 282 24.67 -28.80 29.05
CA ASN A 282 23.53 -28.31 28.26
C ASN A 282 23.35 -26.79 28.40
N VAL A 283 23.77 -26.22 29.53
CA VAL A 283 23.72 -24.78 29.78
C VAL A 283 24.71 -24.04 28.88
N GLN A 284 25.92 -24.56 28.68
CA GLN A 284 26.92 -23.94 27.81
C GLN A 284 26.48 -23.88 26.34
N GLN A 285 25.88 -24.95 25.82
CA GLN A 285 25.31 -24.95 24.46
C GLN A 285 24.14 -23.97 24.32
N ALA A 286 23.26 -23.90 25.32
CA ALA A 286 22.16 -22.94 25.33
C ALA A 286 22.66 -21.49 25.37
N VAL A 287 23.67 -21.17 26.19
CA VAL A 287 24.30 -19.84 26.26
C VAL A 287 24.96 -19.47 24.92
N GLN A 288 25.56 -20.43 24.21
CA GLN A 288 26.15 -20.20 22.90
C GLN A 288 25.09 -19.87 21.84
N ALA A 289 23.96 -20.59 21.83
CA ALA A 289 22.83 -20.29 20.95
C ALA A 289 22.21 -18.90 21.25
N LEU A 290 22.08 -18.53 22.52
CA LEU A 290 21.60 -17.21 22.94
C LEU A 290 22.55 -16.09 22.50
N ARG A 291 23.86 -16.35 22.42
CA ARG A 291 24.84 -15.37 21.93
C ARG A 291 24.59 -15.01 20.45
N ILE A 292 24.17 -15.96 19.62
CA ILE A 292 23.80 -15.70 18.22
C ILE A 292 22.56 -14.81 18.14
N MET A 293 21.59 -14.99 19.03
CA MET A 293 20.39 -14.14 19.07
C MET A 293 20.70 -12.65 19.31
N ARG A 294 21.88 -12.28 19.84
CA ARG A 294 22.30 -10.88 19.96
C ARG A 294 22.37 -10.17 18.60
N ILE A 295 22.57 -10.90 17.50
CA ILE A 295 22.52 -10.35 16.13
C ILE A 295 21.17 -9.72 15.84
N ALA A 296 20.08 -10.19 16.47
CA ALA A 296 18.75 -9.63 16.28
C ALA A 296 18.66 -8.13 16.60
N ARG A 297 19.56 -7.60 17.45
CA ARG A 297 19.67 -6.17 17.77
C ARG A 297 19.89 -5.31 16.53
N ILE A 298 20.55 -5.83 15.49
CA ILE A 298 20.78 -5.09 14.25
C ILE A 298 19.47 -4.77 13.53
N PHE A 299 18.46 -5.63 13.66
CA PHE A 299 17.13 -5.39 13.08
C PHE A 299 16.39 -4.24 13.74
N LYS A 300 16.81 -3.78 14.93
CA LYS A 300 16.27 -2.56 15.53
C LYS A 300 16.51 -1.31 14.65
N LEU A 301 17.50 -1.34 13.76
CA LEU A 301 17.69 -0.32 12.72
C LEU A 301 16.47 -0.16 11.80
N ALA A 302 15.66 -1.20 11.63
CA ALA A 302 14.43 -1.14 10.83
C ALA A 302 13.44 -0.10 11.35
N ARG A 303 13.38 0.14 12.66
CA ARG A 303 12.53 1.19 13.25
C ARG A 303 12.97 2.59 12.82
N HIS A 304 14.26 2.79 12.60
CA HIS A 304 14.85 4.07 12.23
C HIS A 304 14.96 4.29 10.72
N SER A 305 14.61 3.29 9.91
CA SER A 305 14.68 3.37 8.44
C SER A 305 13.32 3.10 7.82
N SER A 306 12.65 4.17 7.38
CA SER A 306 11.39 4.07 6.63
C SER A 306 11.55 3.17 5.40
N GLY A 307 12.72 3.19 4.75
CA GLY A 307 13.02 2.33 3.61
C GLY A 307 12.96 0.83 3.94
N ILE A 308 13.44 0.41 5.12
CA ILE A 308 13.37 -0.99 5.55
C ILE A 308 11.92 -1.40 5.87
N GLN A 309 11.15 -0.50 6.47
CA GLN A 309 9.73 -0.73 6.77
C GLN A 309 8.91 -0.91 5.49
N THR A 310 9.12 -0.01 4.51
CA THR A 310 8.48 -0.12 3.19
C THR A 310 8.92 -1.38 2.47
N LEU A 311 10.21 -1.75 2.55
CA LEU A 311 10.70 -3.01 1.99
C LEU A 311 10.03 -4.22 2.63
N THR A 312 9.87 -4.26 3.95
CA THR A 312 9.20 -5.36 4.65
C THR A 312 7.74 -5.48 4.23
N TYR A 313 7.03 -4.36 4.12
CA TYR A 313 5.64 -4.37 3.66
C TYR A 313 5.54 -4.85 2.20
N ALA A 314 6.38 -4.33 1.31
CA ALA A 314 6.37 -4.71 -0.10
C ALA A 314 6.76 -6.18 -0.31
N LEU A 315 7.71 -6.71 0.49
CA LEU A 315 8.02 -8.13 0.53
C LEU A 315 6.83 -8.96 1.02
N LYS A 316 6.12 -8.52 2.06
CA LYS A 316 4.89 -9.18 2.55
C LYS A 316 3.83 -9.27 1.44
N SER A 317 3.64 -8.20 0.69
CA SER A 317 2.72 -8.18 -0.45
C SER A 317 3.18 -9.09 -1.60
N SER A 318 4.49 -9.26 -1.76
CA SER A 318 5.10 -10.06 -2.83
C SER A 318 5.42 -11.50 -2.40
N LEU A 319 4.91 -11.97 -1.25
CA LEU A 319 5.24 -13.30 -0.71
C LEU A 319 4.88 -14.43 -1.67
N LYS A 320 3.79 -14.29 -2.43
CA LYS A 320 3.39 -15.29 -3.43
C LYS A 320 4.44 -15.42 -4.54
N GLU A 321 4.92 -14.30 -5.07
CA GLU A 321 5.93 -14.27 -6.13
C GLU A 321 7.31 -14.73 -5.61
N LEU A 322 7.68 -14.30 -4.40
CA LEU A 322 8.89 -14.78 -3.73
C LEU A 322 8.84 -16.28 -3.45
N GLY A 323 7.68 -16.79 -3.01
CA GLY A 323 7.46 -18.21 -2.79
C GLY A 323 7.60 -19.03 -4.09
N LEU A 324 7.10 -18.50 -5.20
CA LEU A 324 7.26 -19.11 -6.52
C LEU A 324 8.73 -19.17 -6.96
N LEU A 325 9.49 -18.08 -6.78
CA LEU A 325 10.93 -18.03 -7.03
C LEU A 325 11.68 -19.10 -6.21
N LEU A 326 11.42 -19.17 -4.90
CA LEU A 326 12.04 -20.15 -4.01
C LEU A 326 11.69 -21.59 -4.38
N MET A 327 10.44 -21.83 -4.82
CA MET A 327 10.01 -23.14 -5.30
C MET A 327 10.78 -23.55 -6.57
N TYR A 328 10.89 -22.67 -7.57
CA TYR A 328 11.64 -22.96 -8.80
C TYR A 328 13.13 -23.20 -8.53
N MET A 329 13.74 -22.37 -7.67
CA MET A 329 15.12 -22.58 -7.25
C MET A 329 15.28 -23.89 -6.47
N GLY A 330 14.36 -24.22 -5.57
CA GLY A 330 14.39 -25.47 -4.81
C GLY A 330 14.33 -26.72 -5.69
N VAL A 331 13.44 -26.73 -6.69
CA VAL A 331 13.35 -27.83 -7.68
C VAL A 331 14.64 -27.92 -8.49
N GLY A 332 15.17 -26.79 -8.96
CA GLY A 332 16.41 -26.75 -9.73
C GLY A 332 17.63 -27.23 -8.92
N ILE A 333 17.78 -26.76 -7.68
CA ILE A 333 18.84 -27.18 -6.76
C ILE A 333 18.76 -28.70 -6.57
N PHE A 334 17.57 -29.23 -6.26
CA PHE A 334 17.41 -30.68 -6.08
C PHE A 334 17.80 -31.47 -7.34
N LEU A 335 17.28 -31.06 -8.50
CA LEU A 335 17.51 -31.73 -9.78
C LEU A 335 18.98 -31.71 -10.19
N PHE A 336 19.60 -30.52 -10.24
CA PHE A 336 20.98 -30.38 -10.71
C PHE A 336 21.99 -30.99 -9.74
N SER A 337 21.71 -31.00 -8.43
CA SER A 337 22.53 -31.70 -7.45
C SER A 337 22.45 -33.22 -7.60
N ALA A 338 21.26 -33.78 -7.85
CA ALA A 338 21.12 -35.21 -8.10
C ALA A 338 21.83 -35.64 -9.41
N LEU A 339 21.72 -34.84 -10.46
CA LEU A 339 22.44 -35.06 -11.72
C LEU A 339 23.95 -34.90 -11.54
N GLY A 340 24.39 -33.85 -10.84
CA GLY A 340 25.81 -33.61 -10.56
C GLY A 340 26.44 -34.77 -9.79
N TYR A 341 25.77 -35.23 -8.73
CA TYR A 341 26.20 -36.39 -7.96
C TYR A 341 26.30 -37.66 -8.82
N THR A 342 25.24 -38.01 -9.56
CA THR A 342 25.21 -39.24 -10.36
C THR A 342 26.21 -39.21 -11.52
N MET A 343 26.42 -38.07 -12.17
CA MET A 343 27.38 -37.93 -13.27
C MET A 343 28.84 -37.94 -12.81
N GLU A 344 29.12 -37.43 -11.59
CA GLU A 344 30.47 -37.36 -11.04
C GLU A 344 30.89 -38.57 -10.20
N GLN A 345 29.96 -39.48 -9.87
CA GLN A 345 30.24 -40.72 -9.12
C GLN A 345 31.37 -41.58 -9.72
N SER A 346 31.58 -41.47 -11.04
CA SER A 346 32.62 -42.24 -11.75
C SER A 346 34.04 -41.69 -11.56
N HIS A 347 34.20 -40.46 -11.07
CA HIS A 347 35.51 -39.82 -10.93
C HIS A 347 36.07 -40.02 -9.51
N PRO A 348 37.28 -40.60 -9.34
CA PRO A 348 37.81 -40.98 -8.02
C PRO A 348 38.09 -39.78 -7.10
N GLU A 349 38.39 -38.61 -7.67
CA GLU A 349 38.64 -37.38 -6.91
C GLU A 349 37.46 -36.40 -6.94
N THR A 350 36.23 -36.90 -6.97
CA THR A 350 35.04 -36.04 -6.94
C THR A 350 34.78 -35.47 -5.54
N MET A 351 34.36 -34.21 -5.48
CA MET A 351 33.90 -33.56 -4.24
C MET A 351 32.39 -33.75 -4.01
N PHE A 352 31.70 -34.43 -4.94
CA PHE A 352 30.27 -34.74 -4.86
C PHE A 352 30.06 -36.02 -4.04
N THR A 353 30.22 -35.98 -2.70
CA THR A 353 30.12 -37.21 -1.88
C THR A 353 28.68 -37.63 -1.60
N SER A 354 27.75 -36.68 -1.55
CA SER A 354 26.32 -36.94 -1.31
C SER A 354 25.45 -35.90 -2.02
N ILE A 355 24.18 -36.24 -2.25
CA ILE A 355 23.21 -35.30 -2.87
C ILE A 355 23.05 -34.03 -2.01
N PRO A 356 22.90 -34.09 -0.66
CA PRO A 356 22.83 -32.87 0.16
C PRO A 356 24.09 -32.01 0.11
N GLN A 357 25.28 -32.61 0.07
CA GLN A 357 26.51 -31.82 -0.13
C GLN A 357 26.51 -31.15 -1.51
N SER A 358 25.96 -31.84 -2.52
CA SER A 358 25.83 -31.30 -3.88
C SER A 358 24.81 -30.15 -3.96
N PHE A 359 23.93 -29.96 -2.96
CA PHE A 359 23.05 -28.77 -2.89
C PHE A 359 23.87 -27.49 -2.76
N TRP A 360 24.95 -27.49 -1.97
CA TRP A 360 25.83 -26.33 -1.85
C TRP A 360 26.37 -25.91 -3.22
N TRP A 361 26.88 -26.86 -4.00
CA TRP A 361 27.35 -26.63 -5.37
C TRP A 361 26.25 -26.09 -6.29
N ALA A 362 25.05 -26.67 -6.27
CA ALA A 362 23.97 -26.21 -7.12
C ALA A 362 23.46 -24.81 -6.73
N ILE A 363 23.39 -24.50 -5.42
CA ILE A 363 23.03 -23.17 -4.91
C ILE A 363 24.01 -22.13 -5.46
N ILE A 364 25.32 -22.32 -5.26
CA ILE A 364 26.33 -21.33 -5.68
C ILE A 364 26.47 -21.24 -7.21
N THR A 365 26.18 -22.31 -7.94
CA THR A 365 26.25 -22.34 -9.41
C THR A 365 25.02 -21.68 -10.04
N MET A 366 23.82 -22.02 -9.56
CA MET A 366 22.57 -21.43 -10.06
C MET A 366 22.44 -19.95 -9.70
N THR A 367 23.00 -19.53 -8.57
CA THR A 367 23.06 -18.12 -8.16
C THR A 367 24.25 -17.36 -8.76
N THR A 368 25.06 -18.01 -9.61
CA THR A 368 26.23 -17.42 -10.28
C THR A 368 27.35 -16.93 -9.37
N VAL A 369 27.38 -17.37 -8.09
CA VAL A 369 28.45 -17.04 -7.13
C VAL A 369 29.73 -17.80 -7.46
N GLY A 370 29.64 -19.14 -7.59
CA GLY A 370 30.74 -19.99 -8.06
C GLY A 370 32.06 -19.88 -7.29
N TYR A 371 32.09 -20.17 -5.99
CA TYR A 371 33.32 -20.15 -5.17
C TYR A 371 34.45 -21.05 -5.70
N GLY A 372 34.12 -22.12 -6.42
CA GLY A 372 35.09 -23.04 -7.03
C GLY A 372 35.63 -24.11 -6.07
N ASP A 373 35.05 -24.24 -4.87
CA ASP A 373 35.35 -25.26 -3.87
C ASP A 373 34.83 -26.65 -4.25
N ILE A 374 33.68 -26.72 -4.92
CA ILE A 374 33.13 -27.92 -5.54
C ILE A 374 32.92 -27.63 -7.03
N TYR A 375 33.43 -28.49 -7.91
CA TYR A 375 33.22 -28.38 -9.35
C TYR A 375 33.33 -29.75 -10.03
N PRO A 376 32.58 -29.99 -11.12
CA PRO A 376 32.60 -31.27 -11.82
C PRO A 376 33.89 -31.46 -12.63
N LYS A 377 34.45 -32.65 -12.53
CA LYS A 377 35.66 -33.06 -13.26
C LYS A 377 35.32 -33.82 -14.55
N THR A 378 34.19 -34.53 -14.59
CA THR A 378 33.75 -35.28 -15.77
C THR A 378 33.16 -34.36 -16.85
N THR A 379 33.22 -34.81 -18.11
CA THR A 379 32.63 -34.07 -19.24
C THR A 379 31.12 -33.91 -19.10
N LEU A 380 30.42 -34.95 -18.59
CA LEU A 380 28.97 -34.91 -18.37
C LEU A 380 28.61 -33.96 -17.22
N GLY A 381 29.36 -34.00 -16.11
CA GLY A 381 29.18 -33.06 -15.01
C GLY A 381 29.42 -31.61 -15.43
N ARG A 382 30.40 -31.34 -16.30
CA ARG A 382 30.62 -30.00 -16.88
C ARG A 382 29.47 -29.55 -17.78
N CYS A 383 28.86 -30.46 -18.55
CA CYS A 383 27.65 -30.17 -19.31
C CYS A 383 26.48 -29.85 -18.37
N ASN A 384 26.27 -30.64 -17.32
CA ASN A 384 25.28 -30.37 -16.27
C ASN A 384 25.51 -29.02 -15.60
N ALA A 385 26.76 -28.66 -15.31
CA ALA A 385 27.12 -27.34 -14.79
C ALA A 385 26.70 -26.21 -15.74
N ALA A 386 26.99 -26.37 -17.03
CA ALA A 386 26.63 -25.40 -18.06
C ALA A 386 25.10 -25.18 -18.14
N VAL A 387 24.32 -26.27 -18.08
CA VAL A 387 22.85 -26.19 -18.06
C VAL A 387 22.35 -25.58 -16.75
N SER A 388 22.97 -25.94 -15.61
CA SER A 388 22.52 -25.50 -14.29
C SER A 388 22.68 -23.99 -14.08
N PHE A 389 23.81 -23.38 -14.48
CA PHE A 389 23.98 -21.93 -14.33
C PHE A 389 23.01 -21.17 -15.26
N LEU A 390 22.84 -21.64 -16.50
CA LEU A 390 21.92 -21.02 -17.46
C LEU A 390 20.48 -21.08 -16.96
N CYS A 391 20.07 -22.24 -16.44
CA CYS A 391 18.77 -22.42 -15.83
C CYS A 391 18.59 -21.52 -14.58
N GLY A 392 19.62 -21.42 -13.73
CA GLY A 392 19.61 -20.55 -12.55
C GLY A 392 19.41 -19.06 -12.89
N VAL A 393 20.12 -18.55 -13.90
CA VAL A 393 19.97 -17.17 -14.39
C VAL A 393 18.53 -16.92 -14.86
N ILE A 394 17.96 -17.84 -15.65
CA ILE A 394 16.57 -17.72 -16.11
C ILE A 394 15.58 -17.81 -14.94
N ALA A 395 15.79 -18.75 -14.02
CA ALA A 395 14.92 -18.95 -12.85
C ALA A 395 14.87 -17.73 -11.93
N ILE A 396 15.98 -17.01 -11.76
CA ILE A 396 16.02 -15.75 -10.99
C ILE A 396 15.43 -14.59 -11.80
N ALA A 397 15.71 -14.51 -13.10
CA ALA A 397 15.29 -13.40 -13.96
C ALA A 397 13.77 -13.35 -14.22
N LEU A 398 13.06 -14.49 -14.21
CA LEU A 398 11.62 -14.51 -14.50
C LEU A 398 10.77 -13.89 -13.37
N PRO A 399 10.92 -14.28 -12.08
CA PRO A 399 10.10 -13.73 -11.00
C PRO A 399 10.57 -12.35 -10.51
N ILE A 400 11.85 -12.00 -10.70
CA ILE A 400 12.37 -10.71 -10.22
C ILE A 400 11.66 -9.52 -10.86
N HIS A 401 11.27 -9.62 -12.15
CA HIS A 401 10.63 -8.51 -12.85
C HIS A 401 9.20 -8.22 -12.34
N PRO A 402 8.29 -9.21 -12.20
CA PRO A 402 7.02 -9.02 -11.50
C PRO A 402 7.17 -8.52 -10.07
N ILE A 403 8.15 -9.02 -9.30
CA ILE A 403 8.42 -8.55 -7.93
C ILE A 403 8.79 -7.06 -7.93
N ILE A 404 9.66 -6.63 -8.84
CA ILE A 404 10.04 -5.22 -8.97
C ILE A 404 8.82 -4.37 -9.37
N ASN A 405 8.01 -4.84 -10.32
CA ASN A 405 6.83 -4.09 -10.75
C ASN A 405 5.81 -3.92 -9.61
N ASN A 406 5.54 -4.99 -8.86
CA ASN A 406 4.68 -4.95 -7.67
C ASN A 406 5.26 -4.03 -6.59
N PHE A 407 6.59 -4.07 -6.38
CA PHE A 407 7.25 -3.16 -5.46
C PHE A 407 7.08 -1.69 -5.89
N VAL A 408 7.24 -1.38 -7.17
CA VAL A 408 7.09 -0.02 -7.70
C VAL A 408 5.66 0.48 -7.56
N ILE A 409 4.66 -0.33 -7.93
CA ILE A 409 3.23 0.00 -7.79
C ILE A 409 2.89 0.23 -6.31
N PHE A 410 3.33 -0.67 -5.43
CA PHE A 410 3.04 -0.54 -4.00
C PHE A 410 3.73 0.70 -3.40
N TYR A 411 4.99 0.93 -3.76
CA TYR A 411 5.76 2.09 -3.30
C TYR A 411 5.14 3.41 -3.78
N SER A 412 4.72 3.49 -5.06
CA SER A 412 4.07 4.69 -5.58
C SER A 412 2.71 4.92 -4.92
N LYS A 413 1.88 3.88 -4.79
CA LYS A 413 0.59 3.93 -4.09
C LYS A 413 0.76 4.43 -2.65
N GLN A 414 1.69 3.84 -1.89
CA GLN A 414 1.92 4.26 -0.50
C GLN A 414 2.36 5.74 -0.40
N ARG A 415 3.19 6.23 -1.32
CA ARG A 415 3.59 7.65 -1.35
C ARG A 415 2.44 8.59 -1.71
N VAL A 416 1.59 8.19 -2.65
CA VAL A 416 0.40 8.96 -3.02
C VAL A 416 -0.56 9.07 -1.83
N LEU A 417 -0.86 7.94 -1.17
CA LEU A 417 -1.71 7.91 0.02
C LEU A 417 -1.15 8.78 1.15
N GLU A 418 0.15 8.75 1.40
CA GLU A 418 0.79 9.60 2.42
C GLU A 418 0.69 11.09 2.07
N THR A 419 0.83 11.45 0.79
CA THR A 419 0.73 12.83 0.32
C THR A 419 -0.71 13.34 0.38
N ALA A 420 -1.68 12.51 -0.04
CA ALA A 420 -3.11 12.82 0.00
C ALA A 420 -3.58 13.05 1.44
N ALA A 421 -3.22 12.17 2.38
CA ALA A 421 -3.57 12.32 3.78
C ALA A 421 -2.99 13.62 4.40
N LYS A 422 -1.74 13.98 4.06
CA LYS A 422 -1.14 15.25 4.51
C LYS A 422 -1.89 16.46 3.95
N HIS A 423 -2.24 16.41 2.66
CA HIS A 423 -2.97 17.49 2.01
C HIS A 423 -4.38 17.66 2.61
N GLU A 424 -5.07 16.57 2.89
CA GLU A 424 -6.40 16.60 3.50
C GLU A 424 -6.37 17.26 4.89
N ILE A 425 -5.38 16.93 5.73
CA ILE A 425 -5.18 17.58 7.04
C ILE A 425 -4.89 19.07 6.89
N GLU A 426 -4.09 19.46 5.90
CA GLU A 426 -3.80 20.87 5.62
C GLU A 426 -5.06 21.64 5.22
N LEU A 427 -5.88 21.06 4.33
CA LEU A 427 -7.17 21.63 3.93
C LEU A 427 -8.13 21.77 5.13
N MET A 428 -8.21 20.75 6.00
CA MET A 428 -8.99 20.83 7.23
C MET A 428 -8.50 21.95 8.15
N ALA A 429 -7.19 22.11 8.32
CA ALA A 429 -6.60 23.17 9.13
C ALA A 429 -6.85 24.58 8.55
N LEU A 430 -6.94 24.72 7.23
CA LEU A 430 -7.32 25.97 6.58
C LEU A 430 -8.81 26.27 6.77
N ARG A 431 -9.70 25.30 6.54
CA ARG A 431 -11.15 25.46 6.79
C ARG A 431 -11.43 25.87 8.23
N ALA A 432 -10.76 25.23 9.19
CA ALA A 432 -10.89 25.59 10.62
C ALA A 432 -10.43 27.03 10.91
N LYS A 433 -9.43 27.55 10.19
CA LYS A 433 -9.02 28.97 10.32
C LYS A 433 -10.05 29.91 9.71
N GLU A 434 -10.62 29.57 8.55
CA GLU A 434 -11.66 30.37 7.90
C GLU A 434 -12.93 30.48 8.77
N GLU A 435 -13.36 29.38 9.42
CA GLU A 435 -14.49 29.40 10.35
C GLU A 435 -14.24 30.31 11.56
N VAL A 436 -13.03 30.31 12.11
CA VAL A 436 -12.64 31.19 13.23
C VAL A 436 -12.55 32.66 12.79
N GLN A 437 -12.16 32.92 11.54
CA GLN A 437 -11.98 34.27 11.01
C GLN A 437 -13.27 34.87 10.42
N GLY A 438 -14.24 34.03 10.03
CA GLY A 438 -15.55 34.40 9.51
C GLY A 438 -16.58 34.83 10.57
N SER A 439 -16.23 34.86 11.85
CA SER A 439 -17.14 35.26 12.94
C SER A 439 -16.78 36.60 13.63
N PRO A 440 -16.88 37.76 12.94
CA PRO A 440 -17.06 39.03 13.66
C PRO A 440 -18.25 39.93 13.25
N ASP A 441 -19.19 39.57 12.37
CA ASP A 441 -20.23 40.57 11.99
C ASP A 441 -21.70 40.11 11.74
N ASP A 442 -22.07 38.84 11.97
CA ASP A 442 -23.50 38.43 11.89
C ASP A 442 -24.25 38.58 13.22
N GLY A 443 -23.89 39.60 14.01
CA GLY A 443 -24.52 39.91 15.29
C GLY A 443 -25.84 40.69 15.20
N LYS A 444 -26.32 41.05 14.00
CA LYS A 444 -27.54 41.88 13.84
C LYS A 444 -28.41 41.51 12.65
N MET A 445 -28.72 40.23 12.40
CA MET A 445 -29.92 39.92 11.60
C MET A 445 -30.54 38.53 11.76
N ALA A 446 -30.14 37.71 12.75
CA ALA A 446 -30.65 36.35 12.92
C ALA A 446 -31.58 36.17 14.15
N ALA A 447 -32.30 37.21 14.59
CA ALA A 447 -33.26 37.10 15.69
C ALA A 447 -34.69 36.74 15.24
N GLN A 448 -34.92 36.40 13.95
CA GLN A 448 -36.29 36.23 13.46
C GLN A 448 -36.44 35.17 12.37
N ARG A 449 -36.09 33.93 12.72
CA ARG A 449 -36.44 32.62 12.09
C ARG A 449 -35.45 31.65 12.75
N THR A 450 -35.79 30.65 13.56
CA THR A 450 -36.99 29.84 13.57
C THR A 450 -36.99 29.08 14.90
N ARG A 451 -38.03 29.28 15.71
CA ARG A 451 -38.54 28.24 16.60
C ARG A 451 -39.12 27.17 15.69
N ALA A 452 -38.48 26.00 15.56
CA ALA A 452 -39.14 24.71 15.33
C ALA A 452 -38.10 23.59 15.18
N SER A 453 -38.42 22.48 15.84
CA SER A 453 -37.85 21.14 15.68
C SER A 453 -36.49 20.85 16.32
N GLY A 454 -36.56 20.26 17.51
CA GLY A 454 -35.49 19.41 18.03
C GLY A 454 -35.60 18.00 17.45
N GLY A 455 -34.45 17.40 17.15
CA GLY A 455 -34.30 16.02 16.72
C GLY A 455 -32.85 15.63 16.86
N ASN A 456 -32.59 14.61 17.68
CA ASN A 456 -31.27 14.11 18.04
C ASN A 456 -30.89 12.99 17.05
N SER A 457 -29.80 13.12 16.30
CA SER A 457 -29.18 11.99 15.59
C SER A 457 -27.68 12.21 15.37
N SER A 458 -26.88 11.39 16.05
CA SER A 458 -25.46 11.19 15.80
C SER A 458 -25.28 10.36 14.53
N GLY A 459 -24.81 10.99 13.46
CA GLY A 459 -24.34 10.36 12.24
C GLY A 459 -23.30 11.30 11.62
N TRP A 460 -22.09 10.81 11.39
CA TRP A 460 -21.12 11.55 10.57
C TRP A 460 -21.67 11.60 9.15
N ASP A 461 -22.11 12.78 8.73
CA ASP A 461 -22.59 13.03 7.36
C ASP A 461 -21.40 13.10 6.41
N SER A 462 -21.24 12.06 5.58
CA SER A 462 -20.31 12.03 4.43
C SER A 462 -20.66 13.03 3.31
N ALA A 463 -21.61 13.94 3.54
CA ALA A 463 -22.12 14.88 2.55
C ALA A 463 -21.43 16.27 2.57
N ALA A 464 -20.50 16.53 3.50
CA ALA A 464 -19.79 17.81 3.59
C ALA A 464 -18.43 17.79 2.86
N VAL A 465 -18.40 17.26 1.65
CA VAL A 465 -17.29 17.48 0.70
C VAL A 465 -17.81 18.34 -0.44
N ASN A 466 -18.18 19.59 -0.13
CA ASN A 466 -18.21 20.64 -1.14
C ASN A 466 -16.76 20.96 -1.50
N ALA A 467 -16.21 20.17 -2.43
CA ALA A 467 -14.96 20.50 -3.10
C ALA A 467 -15.23 21.68 -4.03
N SER A 468 -14.86 22.87 -3.56
CA SER A 468 -14.65 24.05 -4.38
C SER A 468 -13.79 23.69 -5.58
N HIS A 469 -14.17 24.19 -6.76
CA HIS A 469 -13.40 24.14 -8.00
C HIS A 469 -11.91 24.46 -7.76
N SER A 470 -11.08 23.43 -7.77
CA SER A 470 -9.66 23.58 -8.07
C SER A 470 -9.25 22.42 -8.97
N ASP A 471 -9.07 22.74 -10.25
CA ASP A 471 -8.44 21.87 -11.23
C ASP A 471 -7.03 21.52 -10.76
N THR A 472 -6.88 20.36 -10.13
CA THR A 472 -5.57 19.72 -10.02
C THR A 472 -5.74 18.23 -10.17
N TYR A 473 -6.01 17.83 -11.42
CA TYR A 473 -5.90 16.45 -11.85
C TYR A 473 -4.44 16.00 -11.72
N ILE A 474 -4.15 15.13 -10.76
CA ILE A 474 -2.90 14.38 -10.70
C ILE A 474 -3.12 13.12 -11.55
N PRO A 475 -2.40 12.92 -12.67
CA PRO A 475 -2.60 11.74 -13.50
C PRO A 475 -2.12 10.51 -12.73
N LEU A 476 -3.07 9.66 -12.32
CA LEU A 476 -2.78 8.29 -11.90
C LEU A 476 -2.41 7.50 -13.16
N LEU A 477 -1.12 7.18 -13.26
CA LEU A 477 -0.50 6.09 -14.04
C LEU A 477 -1.20 5.77 -15.38
N GLY A 478 -0.85 6.52 -16.42
CA GLY A 478 -0.99 6.10 -17.82
C GLY A 478 0.32 5.49 -18.33
N ASP A 479 0.25 4.24 -18.76
CA ASP A 479 1.35 3.46 -19.35
C ASP A 479 2.21 4.25 -20.35
N THR A 480 3.49 4.42 -20.00
CA THR A 480 4.54 4.69 -20.97
C THR A 480 4.89 3.40 -21.71
N ALA A 481 4.30 3.17 -22.89
CA ALA A 481 4.99 2.56 -24.05
C ALA A 481 4.03 2.37 -25.23
N LYS A 482 4.20 3.17 -26.28
CA LYS A 482 4.24 2.70 -27.67
C LYS A 482 4.79 3.81 -28.57
N GLY A 483 6.07 3.70 -28.88
CA GLY A 483 6.68 4.45 -29.97
C GLY A 483 6.01 4.06 -31.29
N SER A 484 5.45 5.05 -31.98
CA SER A 484 5.13 4.96 -33.39
C SER A 484 5.79 6.15 -34.09
N LYS A 485 6.87 5.86 -34.81
CA LYS A 485 7.56 6.79 -35.70
C LYS A 485 6.56 7.24 -36.76
N ARG A 486 6.14 8.52 -36.71
CA ARG A 486 5.59 9.22 -37.89
C ARG A 486 6.73 9.92 -38.61
N GLN A 487 7.02 9.46 -39.83
CA GLN A 487 7.82 10.16 -40.82
C GLN A 487 7.23 11.56 -41.10
N PRO A 488 8.05 12.59 -41.31
CA PRO A 488 7.62 13.78 -42.03
C PRO A 488 7.93 13.63 -43.52
N VAL A 489 6.90 13.78 -44.34
CA VAL A 489 6.99 13.88 -45.80
C VAL A 489 7.17 15.35 -46.19
N HIS A 490 8.16 15.56 -47.09
CA HIS A 490 8.44 16.68 -47.98
C HIS A 490 8.93 18.04 -47.45
N LYS A 491 10.18 18.37 -47.84
CA LYS A 491 10.45 19.54 -48.68
C LYS A 491 11.68 19.30 -49.57
N CYS A 492 11.46 19.25 -50.89
CA CYS A 492 12.49 19.54 -51.90
C CYS A 492 13.01 20.96 -51.69
N LYS A 493 14.32 21.16 -51.83
CA LYS A 493 14.94 22.28 -52.57
C LYS A 493 16.46 22.11 -52.66
N ASP A 494 16.89 22.01 -53.91
CA ASP A 494 18.04 22.65 -54.56
C ASP A 494 19.47 22.44 -54.05
N SER A 495 20.27 21.94 -55.01
CA SER A 495 21.75 21.97 -55.19
C SER A 495 22.53 20.74 -54.76
#